data_AF-A0A438H4G8-F1
#
_entry.id   AF-A0A438H4G8-F1
#
_cell.length_a   1.000
_cell.length_b   1.000
_cell.length_c   1.000
_cell.angle_alpha   90.00
_cell.angle_beta   90.00
_cell.angle_gamma   90.00
#
_symmetry.space_group_name_H-M   'P 1'
#
loop_
_entity.id
_entity.type
_entity.pdbx_description
1 polymer ?
#
loop_
_entity_poly.entity_id
_entity_poly.type
_entity_poly.pdbx_seq_one_letter_code
_entity_poly.pdbx_strand_id
1 'polypeptide(L)'
;MDPEEEEMLKVKHRGSTLKPEIAKNRSKGIKLKIEYNSLGSHIGENSVELSSYLGTITRTHVPIIIESWRKVPKETKEKLWDLITTSFNVNQNSKRNCFLLMGIRFQTFKYKLTKKYILSFKNPEKLKKPPPIYPCIQEDHWRQFVKDRLSEHFNVKHYF
;
A
#
# COMPACT_ATOMS: atom_id res chain seq x y z
N MET A 1 17.50 -23.24 18.36
CA MET A 1 17.07 -22.43 17.21
C MET A 1 17.51 -23.16 15.97
N ASP A 2 16.60 -23.39 15.04
CA ASP A 2 16.84 -24.17 13.83
C ASP A 2 17.72 -23.36 12.85
N PRO A 3 18.77 -23.92 12.23
CA PRO A 3 19.59 -23.22 11.24
C PRO A 3 18.80 -22.59 10.08
N GLU A 4 17.68 -23.19 9.68
CA GLU A 4 16.77 -22.60 8.67
C GLU A 4 16.06 -21.32 9.18
N GLU A 5 15.81 -21.21 10.49
CA GLU A 5 15.18 -20.03 11.10
C GLU A 5 16.10 -18.81 11.13
N GLU A 6 17.41 -19.02 11.23
CA GLU A 6 18.41 -17.94 11.21
C GLU A 6 18.62 -17.41 9.78
N GLU A 7 18.46 -18.27 8.77
CA GLU A 7 18.65 -17.94 7.36
C GLU A 7 17.50 -17.07 6.80
N MET A 8 16.24 -17.32 7.21
CA MET A 8 15.09 -16.51 6.80
C MET A 8 15.14 -15.05 7.31
N LEU A 9 15.80 -14.81 8.45
CA LEU A 9 16.00 -13.48 9.01
C LEU A 9 17.15 -12.70 8.34
N LYS A 10 18.09 -13.39 7.68
CA LYS A 10 19.27 -12.80 7.03
C LYS A 10 19.06 -12.36 5.59
N VAL A 11 17.95 -12.72 4.93
CA VAL A 11 17.67 -12.25 3.56
C VAL A 11 17.40 -10.74 3.60
N LYS A 12 18.33 -9.94 3.05
CA LYS A 12 18.26 -8.48 2.93
C LYS A 12 17.17 -8.10 1.93
N HIS A 13 15.93 -8.09 2.39
CA HIS A 13 14.79 -7.68 1.58
C HIS A 13 14.83 -6.15 1.39
N ARG A 14 14.60 -5.66 0.15
CA ARG A 14 14.41 -4.22 -0.08
C ARG A 14 13.24 -3.72 0.80
N GLY A 15 13.49 -2.63 1.54
CA GLY A 15 12.47 -1.97 2.37
C GLY A 15 11.28 -1.44 1.56
N SER A 16 10.21 -1.01 2.24
CA SER A 16 9.09 -0.38 1.55
C SER A 16 9.53 0.91 0.86
N THR A 17 9.12 1.12 -0.39
CA THR A 17 9.34 2.38 -1.10
C THR A 17 8.61 3.52 -0.39
N LEU A 18 9.32 4.60 -0.06
CA LEU A 18 8.79 5.78 0.66
C LEU A 18 8.67 7.05 -0.20
N LYS A 19 9.33 7.11 -1.36
CA LYS A 19 9.36 8.27 -2.28
C LYS A 19 9.63 9.64 -1.59
N PRO A 20 10.72 9.79 -0.80
CA PRO A 20 11.04 11.04 -0.11
C PRO A 20 11.30 12.21 -1.09
N GLU A 21 11.84 11.94 -2.28
CA GLU A 21 12.11 12.99 -3.28
C GLU A 21 10.82 13.67 -3.77
N ILE A 22 9.69 12.94 -3.84
CA ILE A 22 8.40 13.52 -4.21
C ILE A 22 7.91 14.49 -3.12
N ALA A 23 8.12 14.14 -1.84
CA ALA A 23 7.79 15.03 -0.73
C ALA A 23 8.67 16.28 -0.72
N LYS A 24 9.97 16.13 -1.02
CA LYS A 24 10.92 17.24 -1.18
C LYS A 24 10.54 18.15 -2.36
N ASN A 25 10.22 17.58 -3.52
CA ASN A 25 9.75 18.34 -4.69
C ASN A 25 8.48 19.13 -4.36
N ARG A 26 7.51 18.51 -3.68
CA ARG A 26 6.30 19.19 -3.22
C ARG A 26 6.62 20.36 -2.28
N SER A 27 7.56 20.20 -1.34
CA SER A 27 7.98 21.31 -0.46
C SER A 27 8.60 22.50 -1.20
N LYS A 28 9.15 22.25 -2.39
CA LYS A 28 9.69 23.27 -3.31
C LYS A 28 8.68 23.77 -4.35
N GLY A 29 7.43 23.30 -4.31
CA GLY A 29 6.41 23.60 -5.30
C GLY A 29 6.61 22.93 -6.67
N ILE A 30 7.54 21.99 -6.78
CA ILE A 30 7.85 21.28 -8.03
C ILE A 30 6.84 20.14 -8.22
N LYS A 31 6.15 20.15 -9.37
CA LYS A 31 5.21 19.10 -9.77
C LYS A 31 5.72 18.34 -10.98
N LEU A 32 5.68 17.01 -10.94
CA LEU A 32 6.09 16.18 -12.07
C LEU A 32 4.99 16.16 -13.14
N LYS A 33 5.35 16.43 -14.40
CA LYS A 33 4.43 16.39 -15.53
C LYS A 33 4.10 14.94 -15.90
N ILE A 34 2.81 14.63 -16.05
CA ILE A 34 2.35 13.31 -16.50
C ILE A 34 1.96 13.38 -17.96
N GLU A 35 2.48 12.44 -18.75
CA GLU A 35 2.13 12.24 -20.13
C GLU A 35 1.04 11.19 -20.24
N TYR A 36 0.19 11.31 -21.25
CA TYR A 36 -0.94 10.41 -21.47
C TYR A 36 -0.93 9.92 -22.91
N ASN A 37 -1.27 8.64 -23.12
CA ASN A 37 -1.59 8.14 -24.45
C ASN A 37 -3.00 8.57 -24.87
N SER A 38 -3.37 8.28 -26.13
CA SER A 38 -4.70 8.58 -26.69
C SER A 38 -5.87 7.95 -25.92
N LEU A 39 -5.59 6.88 -25.14
CA LEU A 39 -6.57 6.19 -24.30
C LEU A 39 -6.64 6.78 -22.87
N GLY A 40 -5.93 7.87 -22.58
CA GLY A 40 -5.91 8.52 -21.27
C GLY A 40 -5.14 7.76 -20.18
N SER A 41 -4.32 6.77 -20.57
CA SER A 41 -3.41 6.07 -19.67
C SER A 41 -2.10 6.84 -19.54
N HIS A 42 -1.58 6.97 -18.32
CA HIS A 42 -0.33 7.66 -18.06
C HIS A 42 0.87 6.85 -18.59
N ILE A 43 1.75 7.50 -19.33
CA ILE A 43 2.95 6.91 -19.96
C ILE A 43 4.22 7.67 -19.58
N GLY A 44 5.38 7.11 -19.93
CA GLY A 44 6.70 7.71 -19.65
C GLY A 44 7.24 7.44 -18.24
N GLU A 45 8.41 7.99 -17.94
CA GLU A 45 9.10 7.77 -16.66
C GLU A 45 8.29 8.29 -15.46
N ASN A 46 7.70 9.47 -15.58
CA ASN A 46 6.87 10.06 -14.52
C ASN A 46 5.59 9.24 -14.25
N SER A 47 5.13 8.43 -15.21
CA SER A 47 4.03 7.48 -15.01
C SER A 47 4.40 6.35 -14.05
N VAL A 48 5.65 5.87 -14.11
CA VAL A 48 6.19 4.87 -13.17
C VAL A 48 6.30 5.49 -11.77
N GLU A 49 6.80 6.73 -11.69
CA GLU A 49 6.88 7.48 -10.43
C GLU A 49 5.49 7.69 -9.80
N LEU A 50 4.50 8.13 -10.59
CA LEU A 50 3.11 8.25 -10.15
C LEU A 50 2.58 6.91 -9.64
N SER A 51 2.71 5.84 -10.43
CA SER A 51 2.21 4.51 -10.05
C SER A 51 2.80 4.00 -8.73
N SER A 52 4.09 4.25 -8.51
CA SER A 52 4.78 3.90 -7.26
C SER A 52 4.35 4.80 -6.10
N TYR A 53 4.15 6.08 -6.36
CA TYR A 53 3.65 7.04 -5.39
C TYR A 53 2.23 6.70 -4.93
N LEU A 54 1.32 6.39 -5.86
CA LEU A 54 -0.06 5.95 -5.57
C LEU A 54 -0.07 4.79 -4.58
N GLY A 55 0.76 3.76 -4.83
CA GLY A 55 0.89 2.62 -3.92
C GLY A 55 1.44 3.02 -2.55
N THR A 56 2.39 3.95 -2.51
CA THR A 56 3.00 4.45 -1.27
C THR A 56 1.98 5.20 -0.42
N ILE A 57 1.34 6.25 -0.95
CA ILE A 57 0.36 7.05 -0.20
C ILE A 57 -0.86 6.22 0.20
N THR A 58 -1.26 5.24 -0.62
CA THR A 58 -2.34 4.31 -0.26
C THR A 58 -1.99 3.52 0.99
N ARG A 59 -0.80 2.92 1.07
CA ARG A 59 -0.36 2.14 2.23
C ARG A 59 -0.14 2.99 3.48
N THR A 60 0.28 4.25 3.29
CA THR A 60 0.57 5.16 4.40
C THR A 60 -0.71 5.75 5.00
N HIS A 61 -1.70 6.10 4.18
CA HIS A 61 -2.86 6.87 4.64
C HIS A 61 -4.17 6.07 4.73
N VAL A 62 -4.23 4.85 4.18
CA VAL A 62 -5.41 4.00 4.27
C VAL A 62 -5.18 2.90 5.31
N PRO A 63 -5.91 2.92 6.45
CA PRO A 63 -5.79 1.88 7.46
C PRO A 63 -6.08 0.48 6.89
N ILE A 64 -5.21 -0.48 7.20
CA ILE A 64 -5.33 -1.86 6.72
C ILE A 64 -6.60 -2.59 7.21
N ILE A 65 -7.22 -2.07 8.28
CA ILE A 65 -8.49 -2.56 8.84
C ILE A 65 -9.68 -2.29 7.90
N ILE A 66 -9.58 -1.32 6.98
CA ILE A 66 -10.65 -1.06 6.04
C ILE A 66 -10.76 -2.26 5.10
N GLU A 67 -11.94 -2.87 5.03
CA GLU A 67 -12.17 -4.14 4.34
C GLU A 67 -11.77 -4.07 2.87
N SER A 68 -12.26 -3.06 2.14
CA SER A 68 -12.01 -2.87 0.71
C SER A 68 -11.94 -1.39 0.34
N TRP A 69 -11.35 -1.08 -0.81
CA TRP A 69 -11.26 0.30 -1.34
C TRP A 69 -12.62 1.01 -1.47
N ARG A 70 -13.69 0.24 -1.71
CA ARG A 70 -15.05 0.78 -1.80
C ARG A 70 -15.51 1.39 -0.48
N LYS A 71 -15.08 0.83 0.66
CA LYS A 71 -15.41 1.29 2.01
C LYS A 71 -14.46 2.38 2.54
N VAL A 72 -13.44 2.78 1.79
CA VAL A 72 -12.56 3.90 2.19
C VAL A 72 -13.38 5.20 2.19
N PRO A 73 -13.38 5.97 3.29
CA PRO A 73 -14.12 7.22 3.41
C PRO A 73 -13.83 8.21 2.28
N LYS A 74 -14.84 8.97 1.86
CA LYS A 74 -14.70 9.99 0.81
C LYS A 74 -13.63 11.02 1.18
N GLU A 75 -13.64 11.48 2.43
CA GLU A 75 -12.64 12.44 2.92
C GLU A 75 -11.20 11.92 2.76
N THR A 76 -10.95 10.65 3.08
CA THR A 76 -9.64 10.03 2.87
C THR A 76 -9.26 9.99 1.39
N LYS A 77 -10.21 9.69 0.49
CA LYS A 77 -9.98 9.69 -0.96
C LYS A 77 -9.67 11.09 -1.49
N GLU A 78 -10.33 12.12 -0.96
CA GLU A 78 -10.03 13.52 -1.33
C GLU A 78 -8.66 13.94 -0.81
N LYS A 79 -8.28 13.64 0.44
CA LYS A 79 -6.91 13.88 0.95
C LYS A 79 -5.84 13.21 0.08
N LEU A 80 -6.10 11.98 -0.35
CA LEU A 80 -5.22 11.26 -1.27
C LEU A 80 -5.13 11.92 -2.65
N TRP A 81 -6.25 12.45 -3.15
CA TRP A 81 -6.27 13.19 -4.41
C TRP A 81 -5.50 14.51 -4.31
N ASP A 82 -5.62 15.23 -3.21
CA ASP A 82 -4.85 16.45 -2.95
C ASP A 82 -3.34 16.17 -2.90
N LEU A 83 -2.93 15.06 -2.28
CA LEU A 83 -1.53 14.63 -2.30
C LEU A 83 -1.03 14.35 -3.72
N ILE A 84 -1.87 13.80 -4.61
CA ILE A 84 -1.50 13.54 -6.00
C ILE A 84 -1.37 14.86 -6.76
N THR A 85 -2.37 15.73 -6.70
CA THR A 85 -2.40 17.00 -7.46
C THR A 85 -1.40 18.05 -6.96
N THR A 86 -0.95 17.93 -5.71
CA THR A 86 0.13 18.77 -5.17
C THR A 86 1.52 18.27 -5.57
N SER A 87 1.67 16.99 -5.91
CA SER A 87 2.96 16.38 -6.30
C SER A 87 3.12 16.20 -7.81
N PHE A 88 2.02 16.12 -8.56
CA PHE A 88 2.00 15.82 -9.99
C PHE A 88 1.04 16.76 -10.74
N ASN A 89 1.40 17.13 -11.97
CA ASN A 89 0.50 17.76 -12.92
C ASN A 89 -0.33 16.68 -13.61
N VAL A 90 -1.36 16.19 -12.92
CA VAL A 90 -2.31 15.19 -13.43
C VAL A 90 -3.56 15.86 -13.99
N ASN A 91 -4.15 15.25 -15.02
CA ASN A 91 -5.47 15.63 -15.50
C ASN A 91 -6.55 15.17 -14.51
N GLN A 92 -7.54 16.03 -14.24
CA GLN A 92 -8.70 15.70 -13.40
C GLN A 92 -9.45 14.46 -13.91
N ASN A 93 -9.51 14.25 -15.24
CA ASN A 93 -10.13 13.08 -15.86
C ASN A 93 -9.43 11.76 -15.45
N SER A 94 -8.19 11.82 -15.01
CA SER A 94 -7.42 10.65 -14.55
C SER A 94 -7.71 10.26 -13.09
N LYS A 95 -8.51 11.04 -12.35
CA LYS A 95 -8.83 10.78 -10.93
C LYS A 95 -9.41 9.37 -10.72
N ARG A 96 -10.34 8.96 -11.57
CA ARG A 96 -10.96 7.63 -11.52
C ARG A 96 -9.94 6.51 -11.72
N ASN A 97 -9.04 6.66 -12.69
CA ASN A 97 -7.99 5.67 -12.98
C ASN A 97 -6.97 5.59 -11.82
N CYS A 98 -6.59 6.73 -11.24
CA CYS A 98 -5.74 6.76 -10.05
C CYS A 98 -6.38 5.98 -8.90
N PHE A 99 -7.65 6.24 -8.59
CA PHE A 99 -8.36 5.53 -7.52
C PHE A 99 -8.53 4.04 -7.80
N LEU A 100 -8.74 3.64 -9.05
CA LEU A 100 -8.77 2.23 -9.44
C LEU A 100 -7.43 1.55 -9.12
N LEU A 101 -6.32 2.16 -9.53
CA LEU A 101 -4.98 1.64 -9.27
C LEU A 101 -4.67 1.59 -7.78
N MET A 102 -5.04 2.62 -7.02
CA MET A 102 -4.89 2.61 -5.56
C MET A 102 -5.66 1.48 -4.91
N GLY A 103 -6.90 1.22 -5.34
CA GLY A 103 -7.69 0.09 -4.86
C GLY A 103 -7.04 -1.27 -5.14
N ILE A 104 -6.50 -1.47 -6.35
CA ILE A 104 -5.74 -2.67 -6.71
C ILE A 104 -4.51 -2.80 -5.80
N ARG A 105 -3.71 -1.74 -5.66
CA ARG A 105 -2.50 -1.74 -4.82
C ARG A 105 -2.80 -1.99 -3.35
N PHE A 106 -3.91 -1.46 -2.84
CA PHE A 106 -4.38 -1.72 -1.48
C PHE A 106 -4.70 -3.20 -1.27
N GLN A 107 -5.46 -3.80 -2.20
CA GLN A 107 -5.81 -5.22 -2.12
C GLN A 107 -4.57 -6.12 -2.23
N THR A 108 -3.68 -5.85 -3.18
CA THR A 108 -2.40 -6.58 -3.33
C THR A 108 -1.55 -6.46 -2.07
N PHE A 109 -1.53 -5.29 -1.43
CA PHE A 109 -0.79 -5.09 -0.18
C PHE A 109 -1.37 -5.93 0.95
N LYS A 110 -2.69 -5.91 1.15
CA LYS A 110 -3.35 -6.76 2.17
C LYS A 110 -3.08 -8.25 1.91
N TYR A 111 -3.17 -8.70 0.66
CA TYR A 111 -2.84 -10.07 0.29
C TYR A 111 -1.39 -10.44 0.64
N LYS A 112 -0.43 -9.55 0.32
CA LYS A 112 0.98 -9.75 0.66
C LYS A 112 1.19 -9.84 2.18
N LEU A 113 0.52 -8.98 2.96
CA LEU A 113 0.57 -9.02 4.41
C LEU A 113 0.07 -10.36 4.94
N THR A 114 -1.11 -10.81 4.48
CA THR A 114 -1.69 -12.09 4.87
C THR A 114 -0.79 -13.26 4.50
N LYS A 115 -0.38 -13.38 3.23
CA LYS A 115 0.39 -14.54 2.77
C LYS A 115 1.76 -14.62 3.44
N LYS A 116 2.52 -13.52 3.47
CA LYS A 116 3.93 -13.52 3.91
C LYS A 116 4.11 -13.32 5.41
N TYR A 117 3.19 -12.60 6.07
CA TYR A 117 3.38 -12.16 7.45
C TYR A 117 2.31 -12.65 8.43
N ILE A 118 1.29 -13.38 7.96
CA ILE A 118 0.30 -14.02 8.82
C ILE A 118 0.38 -15.53 8.61
N LEU A 119 0.04 -16.00 7.40
CA LEU A 119 -0.06 -17.44 7.12
C LEU A 119 1.29 -18.17 7.10
N SER A 120 2.40 -17.49 6.80
CA SER A 120 3.74 -18.08 6.86
C SER A 120 4.25 -18.31 8.28
N PHE A 121 3.63 -17.73 9.31
CA PHE A 121 4.10 -17.85 10.69
C PHE A 121 3.21 -18.78 11.50
N LYS A 122 3.79 -19.90 11.97
CA LYS A 122 3.13 -20.85 12.87
C LYS A 122 3.10 -20.39 14.33
N ASN A 123 3.99 -19.48 14.73
CA ASN A 123 4.11 -19.00 16.12
C ASN A 123 3.33 -17.69 16.32
N PRO A 124 2.30 -17.65 17.18
CA PRO A 124 1.52 -16.45 17.49
C PRO A 124 2.34 -15.26 18.00
N GLU A 125 3.48 -15.50 18.65
CA GLU A 125 4.37 -14.44 19.16
C GLU A 125 4.88 -13.53 18.03
N LYS A 126 5.11 -14.08 16.83
CA LYS A 126 5.56 -13.34 15.65
C LYS A 126 4.47 -12.42 15.08
N LEU A 127 3.21 -12.61 15.48
CA LEU A 127 2.07 -11.82 15.02
C LEU A 127 1.71 -10.65 15.95
N LYS A 128 2.37 -10.51 17.10
CA LYS A 128 2.08 -9.44 18.07
C LYS A 128 2.34 -8.04 17.52
N LYS A 129 3.33 -7.91 16.64
CA LYS A 129 3.77 -6.63 16.05
C LYS A 129 3.74 -6.67 14.52
N PRO A 130 3.45 -5.54 13.86
CA PRO A 130 3.52 -5.46 12.41
C PRO A 130 4.94 -5.69 11.89
N PRO A 131 5.09 -6.09 10.61
CA PRO A 131 6.40 -6.23 10.00
C PRO A 131 7.19 -4.90 10.04
N PRO A 132 8.45 -4.87 10.53
CA PRO A 132 9.23 -3.64 10.68
C PRO A 132 9.42 -2.84 9.38
N ILE A 133 9.32 -3.51 8.22
CA ILE A 133 9.41 -2.88 6.91
C ILE A 133 8.21 -1.97 6.57
N TYR A 134 7.14 -2.03 7.36
CA TYR A 134 5.92 -1.22 7.21
C TYR A 134 5.65 -0.40 8.48
N PRO A 135 6.50 0.60 8.79
CA PRO A 135 6.35 1.42 10.00
C PRO A 135 5.06 2.27 10.00
N CYS A 136 4.40 2.42 8.86
CA CYS A 136 3.11 3.11 8.77
C CYS A 136 1.93 2.33 9.38
N ILE A 137 2.09 1.02 9.61
CA ILE A 137 1.05 0.19 10.21
C ILE A 137 1.08 0.39 11.73
N GLN A 138 -0.01 0.91 12.29
CA GLN A 138 -0.19 1.02 13.74
C GLN A 138 -0.42 -0.37 14.35
N GLU A 139 0.04 -0.57 15.58
CA GLU A 139 0.02 -1.89 16.24
C GLU A 139 -1.40 -2.39 16.51
N ASP A 140 -2.30 -1.50 16.91
CA ASP A 140 -3.74 -1.78 17.09
C ASP A 140 -4.41 -2.20 15.77
N HIS A 141 -4.15 -1.47 14.68
CA HIS A 141 -4.62 -1.82 13.34
C HIS A 141 -4.07 -3.17 12.88
N TRP A 142 -2.81 -3.47 13.19
CA TRP A 142 -2.20 -4.76 12.90
C TRP A 142 -2.90 -5.90 13.64
N ARG A 143 -3.09 -5.78 14.96
CA ARG A 143 -3.76 -6.78 15.78
C ARG A 143 -5.18 -7.07 15.29
N GLN A 144 -5.94 -6.02 14.98
CA GLN A 144 -7.29 -6.16 14.42
C GLN A 144 -7.26 -6.86 13.05
N PHE A 145 -6.32 -6.49 12.19
CA PHE A 145 -6.15 -7.12 10.88
C PHE A 145 -5.77 -8.62 10.99
N VAL A 146 -4.86 -8.98 11.90
CA VAL A 146 -4.49 -10.39 12.15
C VAL A 146 -5.70 -11.18 12.64
N LYS A 147 -6.47 -10.65 13.60
CA LYS A 147 -7.68 -11.29 14.11
C LYS A 147 -8.71 -11.54 13.01
N ASP A 148 -8.93 -10.56 12.14
CA ASP A 148 -9.81 -10.69 10.97
C ASP A 148 -9.32 -11.80 10.02
N ARG A 149 -8.02 -11.83 9.70
CA ARG A 149 -7.44 -12.80 8.75
C ARG A 149 -7.35 -14.23 9.27
N LEU A 150 -7.32 -14.42 10.59
CA LEU A 150 -7.36 -15.74 11.21
C LEU A 150 -8.79 -16.21 11.55
N SER A 151 -9.80 -15.36 11.35
CA SER A 151 -11.19 -15.72 11.59
C SER A 151 -11.68 -16.78 10.59
N GLU A 152 -12.58 -17.66 11.02
CA GLU A 152 -13.16 -18.71 10.18
C GLU A 152 -13.84 -18.14 8.92
N HIS A 153 -14.46 -16.97 9.04
CA HIS A 153 -15.11 -16.26 7.92
C HIS A 153 -14.14 -15.89 6.78
N PHE A 154 -12.86 -15.67 7.08
CA PHE A 154 -11.85 -15.37 6.08
C PHE A 154 -11.35 -16.64 5.38
N ASN A 155 -11.22 -17.74 6.12
CA ASN A 155 -10.75 -19.02 5.58
C ASN A 155 -11.74 -19.67 4.60
N VAL A 156 -13.04 -19.45 4.78
CA VAL A 156 -14.08 -19.98 3.85
C VAL A 156 -14.06 -19.28 2.49
N LYS A 157 -13.57 -18.04 2.40
CA LYS A 157 -13.57 -17.24 1.15
C LYS A 157 -12.34 -17.43 0.24
N HIS A 158 -11.36 -18.23 0.66
CA HIS A 158 -10.08 -18.38 -0.05
C HIS A 158 -9.79 -19.79 -0.59
N TYR A 159 -10.79 -20.68 -0.62
CA TYR A 159 -10.75 -21.97 -1.33
C TYR A 159 -11.43 -21.89 -2.71
N PHE A 160 -11.02 -20.96 -3.58
CA PHE A 160 -11.25 -21.04 -5.04
C PHE A 160 -10.17 -20.22 -5.77
#